data_AF-X1FSL6-F1
#
_entry.id   AF-X1FSL6-F1
#
_cell.length_a   1.000
_cell.length_b   1.000
_cell.length_c   1.000
_cell.angle_alpha   90.00
_cell.angle_beta   90.00
_cell.angle_gamma   90.00
#
_symmetry.space_group_name_H-M   'P 1'
#
loop_
_entity.id
_entity.type
_entity.pdbx_description
1 polymer ?
#
loop_
_entity_poly.entity_id
_entity_poly.type
_entity_poly.pdbx_seq_one_letter_code
_entity_poly.pdbx_strand_id
1 'polypeptide(L)'
;MSVSKKIKSSIEKASWVRKMFEEGALRKARYGPDNVFDFSLGNPNLEPPAKVKEILKELVSDNSLGMHRYMPNAGFVETRKAVADYLSKLNNLSFGPDDIIMTVGAGGGLNVVLKTILNPGDEVIIPAPYFMEYNFYIDNYGGIPKTVNTNPYHPLNCPPKVSCRRPG
;
A
#
# COMPACT_ATOMS: atom_id res chain seq x y z
N MET A 1 17.95 19.50 -20.86
CA MET A 1 17.61 18.62 -19.71
C MET A 1 16.79 17.46 -20.27
N SER A 2 17.25 16.21 -20.12
CA SER A 2 16.68 15.00 -20.75
C SER A 2 15.44 14.43 -20.05
N VAL A 3 15.10 14.92 -18.84
CA VAL A 3 13.94 14.47 -18.08
C VAL A 3 12.67 15.18 -18.54
N SER A 4 11.55 14.47 -18.61
CA SER A 4 10.27 15.07 -19.00
C SER A 4 9.85 16.16 -18.01
N LYS A 5 9.28 17.26 -18.54
CA LYS A 5 8.81 18.39 -17.72
C LYS A 5 7.78 17.95 -16.66
N LYS A 6 6.94 16.96 -17.00
CA LYS A 6 5.95 16.36 -16.11
C LYS A 6 6.62 15.74 -14.88
N ILE A 7 7.58 14.84 -15.10
CA ILE A 7 8.28 14.14 -14.01
C ILE A 7 9.05 15.13 -13.12
N LYS A 8 9.66 16.16 -13.72
CA LYS A 8 10.32 17.23 -12.94
C LYS A 8 9.34 17.91 -11.98
N SER A 9 8.15 18.30 -12.46
CA SER A 9 7.13 18.93 -11.62
C SER A 9 6.60 18.00 -10.52
N SER A 10 6.42 16.70 -10.80
CA SER A 10 5.96 15.74 -9.80
C SER A 10 6.96 15.56 -8.65
N ILE A 11 8.25 15.49 -8.95
CA ILE A 11 9.32 15.39 -7.92
C ILE A 11 9.29 16.62 -6.99
N GLU A 12 9.11 17.82 -7.54
CA GLU A 12 9.03 19.06 -6.75
C GLU A 12 7.81 19.07 -5.81
N LYS A 13 6.69 18.46 -6.22
CA LYS A 13 5.42 18.43 -5.48
C LYS A 13 5.33 17.32 -4.41
N ALA A 14 5.94 16.15 -4.61
CA ALA A 14 5.71 14.93 -3.81
C ALA A 14 6.28 14.92 -2.38
N SER A 15 6.68 16.06 -1.81
CA SER A 15 7.86 16.07 -0.95
C SER A 15 7.67 16.59 0.49
N TRP A 16 6.51 17.11 0.89
CA TRP A 16 6.41 17.73 2.22
C TRP A 16 6.54 16.73 3.39
N VAL A 17 5.87 15.58 3.33
CA VAL A 17 6.01 14.53 4.37
C VAL A 17 7.44 13.99 4.40
N ARG A 18 8.05 13.79 3.23
CA ARG A 18 9.41 13.26 3.14
C ARG A 18 10.45 14.26 3.66
N LYS A 19 10.32 15.54 3.30
CA LYS A 19 11.14 16.64 3.84
C LYS A 19 11.02 16.72 5.35
N MET A 20 9.81 16.62 5.90
CA MET A 20 9.59 16.63 7.34
C MET A 20 10.25 15.44 8.05
N PHE A 21 10.20 14.25 7.45
CA PHE A 21 10.88 13.07 7.98
C PHE A 21 12.41 13.22 7.97
N GLU A 22 12.98 13.74 6.88
CA GLU A 22 14.42 14.01 6.75
C GLU A 22 14.88 15.07 7.76
N GLU A 23 14.10 16.13 7.94
CA GLU A 23 14.30 17.13 8.99
C GLU A 23 14.21 16.52 10.41
N GLY A 24 13.30 15.58 10.63
CA GLY A 24 13.19 14.82 11.88
C GLY A 24 14.48 14.05 12.17
N ALA A 25 15.04 13.37 11.16
CA ALA A 25 16.31 12.65 11.29
C ALA A 25 17.48 13.59 11.62
N LEU A 26 17.57 14.75 10.94
CA LEU A 26 18.60 15.76 11.24
C LEU A 26 18.48 16.30 12.66
N ARG A 27 17.26 16.56 13.14
CA ARG A 27 17.02 17.02 14.52
C ARG A 27 17.38 15.94 15.53
N LYS A 28 17.04 14.67 15.29
CA LYS A 28 17.43 13.53 16.15
C LYS A 28 18.95 13.42 16.26
N ALA A 29 19.68 13.63 15.16
CA ALA A 29 21.14 13.63 15.18
C ALA A 29 21.74 14.79 15.99
N ARG A 30 21.09 15.97 15.98
CA ARG A 30 21.58 17.17 16.69
C ARG A 30 21.21 17.18 18.18
N TYR A 31 19.99 16.79 18.52
CA TYR A 31 19.41 16.96 19.86
C TYR A 31 19.22 15.64 20.61
N GLY A 32 19.52 14.51 19.97
CA GLY A 32 19.26 13.17 20.50
C GLY A 32 17.86 12.67 20.14
N PRO A 33 17.69 11.34 19.96
CA PRO A 33 16.42 10.76 19.54
C PRO A 33 15.29 10.96 20.56
N ASP A 34 15.60 10.99 21.85
CA ASP A 34 14.62 11.14 22.93
C ASP A 34 14.03 12.55 23.04
N ASN A 35 14.66 13.54 22.39
CA ASN A 35 14.25 14.95 22.42
C ASN A 35 13.48 15.36 21.15
N VAL A 36 13.19 14.43 20.25
CA VAL A 36 12.53 14.71 18.96
C VAL A 36 11.35 13.77 18.75
N PHE A 37 10.15 14.32 18.96
CA PHE A 37 8.89 13.61 18.78
C PHE A 37 8.41 13.73 17.33
N ASP A 38 8.85 12.78 16.51
CA ASP A 38 8.58 12.74 15.08
C ASP A 38 7.35 11.88 14.77
N PHE A 39 6.27 12.54 14.33
CA PHE A 39 5.00 11.93 13.94
C PHE A 39 4.73 12.06 12.43
N SER A 40 5.76 12.30 11.61
CA SER A 40 5.54 12.62 10.19
C SER A 40 5.30 11.40 9.31
N LEU A 41 6.00 10.30 9.57
CA LEU A 41 6.03 9.13 8.67
C LEU A 41 5.25 7.95 9.25
N GLY A 42 4.26 7.46 8.49
CA GLY A 42 3.40 6.33 8.88
C GLY A 42 3.98 4.95 8.58
N ASN A 43 5.30 4.75 8.69
CA ASN A 43 5.89 3.43 8.49
C ASN A 43 5.47 2.48 9.63
N PRO A 44 5.18 1.19 9.33
CA PRO A 44 5.00 0.19 10.37
C PRO A 44 6.24 0.12 11.26
N ASN A 45 6.04 0.06 12.57
CA ASN A 45 7.09 -0.04 13.58
C ASN A 45 7.15 -1.41 14.28
N LEU A 46 6.23 -2.32 13.94
CA LEU A 46 6.21 -3.68 14.44
C LEU A 46 6.93 -4.60 13.47
N GLU A 47 7.78 -5.46 14.01
CA GLU A 47 8.42 -6.52 13.25
C GLU A 47 7.38 -7.55 12.77
N PRO A 48 7.58 -8.16 11.58
CA PRO A 48 6.75 -9.26 11.13
C PRO A 48 6.77 -10.44 12.12
N PRO A 49 5.72 -11.28 12.16
CA PRO A 49 5.71 -12.49 12.97
C PRO A 49 6.93 -13.38 12.69
N ALA A 50 7.48 -14.03 13.72
CA ALA A 50 8.68 -14.88 13.61
C ALA A 50 8.57 -15.93 12.49
N LYS A 51 7.35 -16.43 12.24
CA LYS A 51 7.06 -17.39 11.18
C LYS A 51 7.46 -16.90 9.78
N VAL A 52 7.39 -15.60 9.52
CA VAL A 52 7.84 -15.02 8.23
C VAL A 52 9.34 -15.27 8.03
N LYS A 53 10.14 -15.03 9.07
CA LYS A 53 11.59 -15.26 9.03
C LYS A 53 11.94 -16.74 8.88
N GLU A 54 11.18 -17.62 9.51
CA GLU A 54 11.35 -19.08 9.37
C GLU A 54 11.11 -19.53 7.93
N ILE A 55 9.96 -19.17 7.34
CA ILE A 55 9.62 -19.55 5.96
C ILE A 55 10.62 -18.97 4.95
N LEU A 56 11.09 -17.73 5.15
CA LEU A 56 12.12 -17.16 4.28
C LEU A 56 13.42 -17.99 4.29
N LYS A 57 13.84 -18.49 5.45
CA LYS A 57 15.03 -19.36 5.54
C LYS A 57 14.81 -20.71 4.86
N GLU A 58 13.63 -21.29 5.03
CA GLU A 58 13.24 -22.54 4.37
C GLU A 58 13.29 -22.38 2.84
N LEU A 59 12.66 -21.33 2.31
CA LEU A 59 12.64 -21.03 0.87
C LEU A 59 14.04 -20.78 0.30
N VAL A 60 14.92 -20.07 1.02
CA VAL A 60 16.30 -19.85 0.56
C VAL A 60 17.12 -21.15 0.55
N SER A 61 16.77 -22.10 1.41
CA SER A 61 17.46 -23.40 1.52
C SER A 61 16.84 -24.48 0.61
N ASP A 62 15.72 -24.18 -0.05
CA ASP A 62 15.02 -25.09 -0.94
C ASP A 62 15.80 -25.28 -2.25
N ASN A 63 16.09 -26.55 -2.59
CA ASN A 63 16.86 -26.94 -3.78
C ASN A 63 15.95 -27.26 -4.99
N SER A 64 14.66 -26.96 -4.90
CA SER A 64 13.70 -27.17 -5.98
C SER A 64 14.09 -26.39 -7.24
N LEU A 65 14.31 -27.13 -8.33
CA LEU A 65 14.73 -26.54 -9.60
C LEU A 65 13.65 -25.60 -10.14
N GLY A 66 14.03 -24.35 -10.41
CA GLY A 66 13.17 -23.38 -11.09
C GLY A 66 12.32 -22.50 -10.18
N MET A 67 12.44 -22.62 -8.86
CA MET A 67 11.73 -21.78 -7.89
C MET A 67 11.90 -20.27 -8.09
N HIS A 68 13.07 -19.81 -8.57
CA HIS A 68 13.36 -18.39 -8.81
C HIS A 68 13.05 -17.90 -10.24
N ARG A 69 12.40 -18.74 -11.06
CA ARG A 69 12.01 -18.36 -12.43
C ARG A 69 10.75 -17.49 -12.40
N TYR A 70 10.35 -17.04 -13.59
CA TYR A 70 9.10 -16.30 -13.74
C TYR A 70 7.89 -17.13 -13.28
N MET A 71 7.00 -16.44 -12.58
CA MET A 71 5.67 -16.92 -12.24
C MET A 71 4.66 -16.52 -13.34
N PRO A 72 3.45 -17.11 -13.34
CA PRO A 72 2.34 -16.59 -14.15
C PRO A 72 2.08 -15.11 -13.83
N ASN A 73 1.59 -14.34 -14.80
CA ASN A 73 1.36 -12.89 -14.64
C ASN A 73 0.47 -12.53 -13.44
N ALA A 74 -0.53 -13.37 -13.13
CA ALA A 74 -1.42 -13.18 -11.99
C ALA A 74 -0.81 -13.63 -10.64
N GLY A 75 0.34 -14.31 -10.66
CA GLY A 75 0.96 -14.97 -9.52
C GLY A 75 0.67 -16.47 -9.46
N PHE A 76 1.41 -17.17 -8.58
CA PHE A 76 1.23 -18.60 -8.33
C PHE A 76 -0.20 -18.92 -7.88
N VAL A 77 -0.77 -20.01 -8.41
CA VAL A 77 -2.17 -20.40 -8.17
C VAL A 77 -2.40 -20.69 -6.69
N GLU A 78 -1.43 -21.33 -6.04
CA GLU A 78 -1.46 -21.73 -4.63
C GLU A 78 -1.47 -20.48 -3.73
N THR A 79 -0.68 -19.47 -4.08
CA THR A 79 -0.67 -18.18 -3.38
C THR A 79 -2.00 -17.45 -3.56
N ARG A 80 -2.51 -17.39 -4.79
CA ARG A 80 -3.81 -16.77 -5.08
C ARG A 80 -4.96 -17.45 -4.33
N LYS A 81 -4.97 -18.78 -4.30
CA LYS A 81 -5.97 -19.58 -3.56
C LYS A 81 -5.89 -19.29 -2.06
N ALA A 82 -4.71 -19.26 -1.46
CA ALA A 82 -4.56 -18.97 -0.04
C ALA A 82 -5.12 -17.58 0.34
N VAL A 83 -4.92 -16.58 -0.52
CA VAL A 83 -5.50 -15.24 -0.35
C VAL A 83 -7.02 -15.27 -0.52
N ALA A 84 -7.53 -15.95 -1.54
CA ALA A 84 -8.96 -16.09 -1.80
C ALA A 84 -9.71 -16.76 -0.62
N ASP A 85 -9.16 -17.86 -0.09
CA ASP A 85 -9.71 -18.57 1.06
C ASP A 85 -9.75 -17.66 2.31
N TYR A 86 -8.68 -16.90 2.55
CA TYR A 86 -8.61 -15.95 3.66
C TYR A 86 -9.65 -14.83 3.53
N LEU A 87 -9.75 -14.20 2.35
CA LEU A 87 -10.72 -13.14 2.09
C LEU A 87 -12.16 -13.64 2.15
N SER A 88 -12.41 -14.86 1.70
CA SER A 88 -13.73 -15.49 1.75
C SER A 88 -14.20 -15.65 3.19
N LYS A 89 -13.31 -16.17 4.05
CA LYS A 89 -13.57 -16.31 5.49
C LYS A 89 -13.74 -14.97 6.18
N LEU A 90 -12.91 -13.97 5.86
CA LEU A 90 -12.93 -12.66 6.51
C LEU A 90 -14.19 -11.86 6.18
N ASN A 91 -14.64 -11.91 4.92
CA ASN A 91 -15.73 -11.08 4.42
C ASN A 91 -17.07 -11.82 4.33
N ASN A 92 -17.10 -13.13 4.61
CA ASN A 92 -18.28 -13.99 4.42
C ASN A 92 -18.82 -13.92 2.97
N LEU A 93 -17.90 -13.97 2.00
CA LEU A 93 -18.14 -13.97 0.56
C LEU A 93 -17.38 -15.13 -0.09
N SER A 94 -17.68 -15.46 -1.34
CA SER A 94 -16.97 -16.50 -2.08
C SER A 94 -16.00 -15.86 -3.08
N PHE A 95 -14.70 -16.09 -2.89
CA PHE A 95 -13.66 -15.73 -3.84
C PHE A 95 -12.92 -16.98 -4.32
N GLY A 96 -12.65 -17.06 -5.62
CA GLY A 96 -11.76 -18.05 -6.23
C GLY A 96 -10.35 -17.49 -6.45
N PRO A 97 -9.37 -18.35 -6.79
CA PRO A 97 -8.04 -17.88 -7.17
C PRO A 97 -8.06 -16.93 -8.38
N ASP A 98 -9.04 -17.08 -9.28
CA ASP A 98 -9.17 -16.25 -10.48
C ASP A 98 -9.70 -14.83 -10.19
N ASP A 99 -10.23 -14.59 -9.00
CA ASP A 99 -10.58 -13.25 -8.51
C ASP A 99 -9.36 -12.51 -7.93
N ILE A 100 -8.20 -13.17 -7.80
CA ILE A 100 -7.01 -12.64 -7.15
C ILE A 100 -5.90 -12.39 -8.18
N ILE A 101 -5.28 -11.21 -8.11
CA ILE A 101 -4.05 -10.89 -8.85
C ILE A 101 -2.99 -10.44 -7.84
N MET A 102 -1.86 -11.14 -7.82
CA MET A 102 -0.72 -10.77 -6.99
C MET A 102 -0.01 -9.54 -7.59
N THR A 103 0.32 -8.57 -6.74
CA THR A 103 0.94 -7.30 -7.17
C THR A 103 2.11 -6.93 -6.27
N VAL A 104 3.00 -6.07 -6.78
CA VAL A 104 4.14 -5.55 -6.00
C VAL A 104 3.66 -4.41 -5.10
N GLY A 105 2.99 -4.78 -4.02
CA GLY A 105 2.41 -3.85 -3.05
C GLY A 105 1.19 -3.07 -3.56
N ALA A 106 0.54 -2.35 -2.65
CA ALA A 106 -0.70 -1.62 -2.92
C ALA A 106 -0.55 -0.55 -4.03
N GLY A 107 0.60 0.13 -4.10
CA GLY A 107 0.89 1.10 -5.17
C GLY A 107 0.89 0.45 -6.55
N GLY A 108 1.50 -0.74 -6.69
CA GLY A 108 1.45 -1.53 -7.93
C GLY A 108 0.02 -1.94 -8.28
N GLY A 109 -0.74 -2.44 -7.29
CA GLY A 109 -2.14 -2.83 -7.49
C GLY A 109 -3.04 -1.69 -7.95
N LEU A 110 -2.95 -0.51 -7.31
CA LEU A 110 -3.72 0.66 -7.73
C LEU A 110 -3.39 1.11 -9.16
N ASN A 111 -2.11 1.06 -9.55
CA ASN A 111 -1.71 1.40 -10.91
C ASN A 111 -2.27 0.38 -11.92
N VAL A 112 -2.25 -0.92 -11.62
CA VAL A 112 -2.87 -1.94 -12.47
C VAL A 112 -4.37 -1.68 -12.63
N VAL A 113 -5.09 -1.46 -11.53
CA VAL A 113 -6.54 -1.20 -11.56
C VAL A 113 -6.87 0.04 -12.39
N LEU A 114 -6.20 1.17 -12.12
CA LEU A 114 -6.46 2.43 -12.82
C LEU A 114 -6.11 2.32 -14.32
N LYS A 115 -5.02 1.64 -14.67
CA LYS A 115 -4.67 1.36 -16.07
C LYS A 115 -5.74 0.55 -16.80
N THR A 116 -6.40 -0.37 -16.09
CA THR A 116 -7.41 -1.25 -16.68
C THR A 116 -8.73 -0.52 -16.94
N ILE A 117 -9.10 0.46 -16.12
CA ILE A 117 -10.44 1.07 -16.16
C ILE A 117 -10.48 2.50 -16.71
N LEU A 118 -9.36 3.24 -16.71
CA LEU A 118 -9.35 4.65 -17.10
C LEU A 118 -8.98 4.85 -18.58
N ASN A 119 -9.68 5.78 -19.22
CA ASN A 119 -9.23 6.47 -20.41
C ASN A 119 -8.71 7.88 -20.06
N PRO A 120 -7.85 8.48 -20.90
CA PRO A 120 -7.43 9.86 -20.72
C PRO A 120 -8.63 10.82 -20.68
N GLY A 121 -8.68 11.68 -19.66
CA GLY A 121 -9.76 12.63 -19.42
C GLY A 121 -10.84 12.12 -18.46
N ASP A 122 -10.87 10.83 -18.11
CA ASP A 122 -11.83 10.29 -17.15
C ASP A 122 -11.61 10.89 -15.75
N GLU A 123 -12.71 11.21 -15.07
CA GLU A 123 -12.66 11.80 -13.74
C GLU A 123 -12.66 10.72 -12.65
N VAL A 124 -11.78 10.87 -11.65
CA VAL A 124 -11.69 9.96 -10.51
C VAL A 124 -11.98 10.72 -9.22
N ILE A 125 -13.06 10.33 -8.54
CA ILE A 125 -13.51 10.98 -7.30
C ILE A 125 -12.61 10.53 -6.13
N ILE A 126 -12.13 11.51 -5.35
CA ILE A 126 -11.28 11.27 -4.18
C ILE A 126 -11.86 11.99 -2.95
N PRO A 127 -12.37 11.28 -1.93
CA PRO A 127 -12.87 11.89 -0.71
C PRO A 127 -11.73 12.44 0.16
N ALA A 128 -11.76 13.73 0.52
CA ALA A 128 -10.76 14.35 1.40
C ALA A 128 -11.10 14.20 2.90
N PRO A 129 -10.10 13.93 3.78
CA PRO A 129 -8.67 13.80 3.50
C PRO A 129 -8.31 12.44 2.88
N TYR A 130 -7.30 12.40 2.01
CA TYR A 130 -6.93 11.21 1.25
C TYR A 130 -5.42 10.98 1.17
N PHE A 131 -5.03 9.80 0.69
CA PHE A 131 -3.64 9.46 0.42
C PHE A 131 -3.13 10.17 -0.83
N MET A 132 -2.19 11.12 -0.64
CA MET A 132 -1.70 12.03 -1.68
C MET A 132 -1.31 11.34 -3.00
N GLU A 133 -0.78 10.12 -2.93
CA GLU A 133 -0.34 9.36 -4.10
C GLU A 133 -1.45 9.02 -5.11
N TYR A 134 -2.72 9.03 -4.68
CA TYR A 134 -3.84 8.83 -5.59
C TYR A 134 -3.79 9.80 -6.78
N ASN A 135 -3.42 11.06 -6.55
CA ASN A 135 -3.26 12.04 -7.63
C ASN A 135 -2.26 11.59 -8.69
N PHE A 136 -1.11 11.06 -8.26
CA PHE A 136 -0.06 10.60 -9.18
C PHE A 136 -0.49 9.32 -9.91
N TYR A 137 -1.14 8.38 -9.24
CA TYR A 137 -1.59 7.14 -9.86
C TYR A 137 -2.67 7.38 -10.92
N ILE A 138 -3.58 8.33 -10.68
CA ILE A 138 -4.60 8.74 -11.65
C ILE A 138 -3.95 9.45 -12.85
N ASP A 139 -3.04 10.40 -12.58
CA ASP A 139 -2.34 11.18 -13.60
C ASP A 139 -1.40 10.33 -14.48
N ASN A 140 -0.88 9.21 -13.97
CA ASN A 140 -0.10 8.24 -14.75
C ASN A 140 -0.86 7.72 -15.98
N TYR A 141 -2.19 7.66 -15.90
CA TYR A 141 -3.06 7.15 -16.97
C TYR A 141 -3.93 8.24 -17.59
N GLY A 142 -3.61 9.52 -17.34
CA GLY A 142 -4.29 10.67 -17.93
C GLY A 142 -5.67 10.95 -17.33
N GLY A 143 -6.03 10.34 -16.20
CA GLY A 143 -7.25 10.67 -15.48
C GLY A 143 -7.17 12.03 -14.78
N ILE A 144 -8.34 12.57 -14.43
CA ILE A 144 -8.50 13.87 -13.77
C ILE A 144 -8.97 13.63 -12.33
N PRO A 145 -8.14 13.90 -11.30
CA PRO A 145 -8.57 13.75 -9.92
C PRO A 145 -9.62 14.82 -9.55
N LYS A 146 -10.73 14.37 -8.97
CA LYS A 146 -11.81 15.23 -8.45
C LYS A 146 -11.96 15.03 -6.96
N THR A 147 -11.39 15.94 -6.19
CA THR A 147 -11.51 15.90 -4.73
C THR A 147 -12.91 16.33 -4.28
N VAL A 148 -13.51 15.56 -3.39
CA VAL A 148 -14.80 15.87 -2.75
C VAL A 148 -14.63 15.95 -1.24
N ASN A 149 -15.33 16.89 -0.60
CA ASN A 149 -15.26 17.05 0.85
C ASN A 149 -16.03 15.93 1.56
N THR A 150 -15.43 15.31 2.57
CA THR A 150 -16.16 14.41 3.48
C THR A 150 -16.83 15.19 4.61
N ASN A 151 -17.84 14.57 5.23
CA ASN A 151 -18.49 15.15 6.40
C ASN A 151 -17.55 15.00 7.62
N PRO A 152 -17.20 16.10 8.32
CA PRO A 152 -16.37 16.06 9.52
C PRO A 152 -16.96 15.25 10.68
N TYR A 153 -18.26 14.92 10.64
CA TYR A 153 -19.00 14.20 11.68
C TYR A 153 -19.41 12.78 11.31
N HIS A 154 -18.95 12.22 10.18
CA HIS A 154 -19.21 10.81 9.91
C HIS A 154 -18.34 9.95 10.83
N PRO A 155 -18.89 9.22 11.82
CA PRO A 155 -18.07 8.32 12.62
C PRO A 155 -17.48 7.30 11.66
N LEU A 156 -16.15 7.27 11.53
CA LEU A 156 -15.46 6.11 10.98
C LEU A 156 -15.97 4.93 11.79
N ASN A 157 -16.83 4.12 11.18
CA ASN A 157 -17.47 2.98 11.80
C ASN A 157 -16.39 1.91 11.98
N CYS A 158 -15.49 2.15 12.93
CA CYS A 158 -14.55 1.16 13.41
C CYS A 158 -15.43 0.11 14.09
N PRO A 159 -15.54 -1.11 13.53
CA PRO A 159 -16.37 -2.13 14.16
C PRO A 159 -15.90 -2.28 15.61
N PRO A 160 -16.80 -2.13 16.59
CA PRO A 160 -16.42 -2.17 17.99
C PRO A 160 -15.84 -3.55 18.29
N LYS A 161 -14.53 -3.60 18.50
CA LYS A 161 -13.80 -4.70 19.14
C LYS A 161 -14.17 -6.10 18.64
N VAL A 162 -13.28 -6.68 17.83
CA VAL A 162 -13.03 -8.14 17.93
C VAL A 162 -12.89 -8.44 19.41
N SER A 163 -13.79 -9.27 19.94
CA SER A 163 -13.97 -9.46 21.37
C SER A 163 -12.67 -9.96 22.02
N CYS A 164 -11.92 -9.08 22.68
CA CYS A 164 -11.01 -9.49 23.74
C CYS A 164 -11.88 -9.99 24.90
N ARG A 165 -12.33 -11.25 24.84
CA ARG A 165 -12.80 -11.96 26.03
C ARG A 165 -11.62 -12.03 27.00
N ARG A 166 -11.73 -11.36 28.14
CA ARG A 166 -10.86 -11.65 29.29
C ARG A 166 -11.14 -13.10 29.71
N PRO A 167 -10.11 -13.93 29.97
CA PRO A 167 -10.33 -15.18 30.68
C PRO A 167 -10.81 -14.83 32.09
N GLY A 168 -11.92 -15.42 32.50
CA GLY A 168 -12.20 -15.66 33.92
C GLY A 168 -11.38 -16.86 34.39
#